data_AF-A0A6I4INF0-F1
#
_entry.id   AF-A0A6I4INF0-F1
#
_cell.length_a   1.000
_cell.length_b   1.000
_cell.length_c   1.000
_cell.angle_alpha   90.00
_cell.angle_beta   90.00
_cell.angle_gamma   90.00
#
_symmetry.space_group_name_H-M   'P 1'
#
loop_
_entity.id
_entity.type
_entity.pdbx_description
1 polymer ?
#
loop_
_entity_poly.entity_id
_entity_poly.type
_entity_poly.pdbx_seq_one_letter_code
_entity_poly.pdbx_strand_id
1 'polypeptide(L)'
;MLTLEEIYEQDPTQRIIDEGAGWGAQEMLKAGVPIFYRDEAFPETMDGDLFVKEYPNGAKFIVRKILTEDYRLLEEKIRLINKI
;
A
#
# COMPACT_ATOMS: atom_id res chain seq x y z
N MET A 1 1.20 -14.56 -17.71
CA MET A 1 1.41 -13.44 -16.78
C MET A 1 2.79 -12.90 -17.10
N LEU A 2 2.91 -11.60 -17.39
CA LEU A 2 4.20 -10.98 -17.65
C LEU A 2 4.91 -10.74 -16.31
N THR A 3 6.24 -10.85 -16.28
CA THR A 3 7.04 -10.46 -15.11
C THR A 3 7.17 -8.94 -15.02
N LEU A 4 7.59 -8.42 -13.86
CA LEU A 4 7.86 -6.99 -13.70
C LEU A 4 8.99 -6.54 -14.64
N GLU A 5 10.02 -7.37 -14.80
CA GLU A 5 11.13 -7.11 -15.71
C GLU A 5 10.65 -7.01 -17.16
N GLU A 6 9.75 -7.91 -17.60
CA GLU A 6 9.16 -7.85 -18.94
C GLU A 6 8.29 -6.61 -19.14
N ILE A 7 7.62 -6.12 -18.08
CA ILE A 7 6.86 -4.86 -18.10
C ILE A 7 7.82 -3.67 -18.21
N TYR A 8 8.92 -3.67 -17.45
CA TYR A 8 9.91 -2.58 -17.47
C TYR A 8 10.72 -2.52 -18.76
N GLU A 9 10.97 -3.65 -19.42
CA GLU A 9 11.59 -3.67 -20.75
C GLU A 9 10.67 -3.03 -21.80
N GLN A 10 9.35 -3.25 -21.69
CA GLN A 10 8.35 -2.65 -22.59
C GLN A 10 8.07 -1.18 -22.27
N ASP A 11 8.05 -0.81 -20.99
CA ASP A 11 7.88 0.56 -20.50
C ASP A 11 8.82 0.84 -19.31
N PRO A 12 10.05 1.34 -19.55
CA PRO A 12 11.02 1.66 -18.50
C PRO A 12 10.53 2.73 -17.53
N THR A 13 9.50 3.51 -17.87
CA THR A 13 8.98 4.56 -16.99
C THR A 13 8.24 3.96 -15.79
N GLN A 14 7.64 2.78 -15.93
CA GLN A 14 7.02 2.06 -14.82
C GLN A 14 8.02 1.79 -13.70
N ARG A 15 9.24 1.39 -14.06
CA ARG A 15 10.31 1.15 -13.08
C ARG A 15 10.64 2.41 -12.27
N ILE A 16 10.74 3.56 -12.93
CA ILE A 16 11.02 4.84 -12.27
C ILE A 16 9.87 5.22 -11.34
N ILE A 17 8.63 4.99 -11.76
CA ILE A 17 7.43 5.24 -10.95
C ILE A 17 7.43 4.34 -9.71
N ASP A 18 7.69 3.04 -9.87
CA ASP A 18 7.70 2.06 -8.78
C ASP A 18 8.83 2.34 -7.78
N GLU A 19 10.06 2.58 -8.27
CA GLU A 19 11.20 2.95 -7.43
C GLU A 19 10.94 4.29 -6.71
N GLY A 20 10.34 5.27 -7.40
CA GLY A 20 9.97 6.55 -6.82
C GLY A 20 8.86 6.44 -5.76
N ALA A 21 7.85 5.61 -6.01
CA ALA A 21 6.78 5.33 -5.05
C ALA A 21 7.32 4.62 -3.81
N GLY A 22 8.22 3.63 -3.99
CA GLY A 22 8.90 2.94 -2.90
C GLY A 22 9.75 3.88 -2.06
N TRP A 23 10.55 4.74 -2.70
CA TRP A 23 11.33 5.76 -1.99
C TRP A 23 10.44 6.75 -1.23
N GLY A 24 9.39 7.25 -1.87
CA GLY A 24 8.43 8.15 -1.22
C GLY A 24 7.76 7.53 -0.01
N ALA A 25 7.37 6.25 -0.08
CA ALA A 25 6.81 5.52 1.04
C ALA A 25 7.80 5.38 2.21
N GLN A 26 9.08 5.12 1.92
CA GLN A 26 10.12 5.07 2.95
C GLN A 26 10.33 6.42 3.65
N GLU A 27 10.37 7.51 2.90
CA GLU A 27 10.52 8.86 3.48
C GLU A 27 9.29 9.26 4.30
N MET A 28 8.08 8.88 3.88
CA MET A 28 6.86 9.07 4.67
C MET A 28 6.94 8.36 6.02
N LEU A 29 7.37 7.09 6.05
CA LEU A 29 7.57 6.36 7.31
C LEU A 29 8.60 7.04 8.20
N LYS A 30 9.74 7.48 7.66
CA LYS A 30 10.76 8.23 8.40
C LYS A 30 10.23 9.55 8.96
N ALA A 31 9.32 10.21 8.25
CA ALA A 31 8.65 11.43 8.67
C ALA A 31 7.52 11.21 9.69
N GLY A 32 7.26 9.96 10.11
CA GLY A 32 6.21 9.64 11.07
C GLY A 32 4.82 9.48 10.46
N VAL A 33 4.72 9.39 9.13
CA VAL A 33 3.46 9.25 8.39
C VAL A 33 3.21 7.79 8.03
N PRO A 34 2.07 7.20 8.41
CA PRO A 34 1.71 5.85 7.98
C PRO A 34 1.50 5.77 6.47
N ILE A 35 1.90 4.65 5.87
CA ILE A 35 1.70 4.37 4.44
C ILE A 35 0.62 3.32 4.22
N PHE A 36 0.04 3.32 3.03
CA PHE A 36 -0.96 2.36 2.60
C PHE A 36 -0.49 1.68 1.32
N TYR A 37 -0.59 0.35 1.25
CA TYR A 37 -0.22 -0.41 0.07
C TYR A 37 -1.01 -1.72 -0.04
N ARG A 38 -0.92 -2.36 -1.21
CA ARG A 38 -1.44 -3.71 -1.47
C ARG A 38 -0.30 -4.71 -1.40
N ASP A 39 -0.57 -5.89 -0.89
CA ASP A 39 0.46 -6.88 -0.59
C ASP A 39 -0.03 -8.27 -1.00
N GLU A 40 0.72 -8.95 -1.88
CA GLU A 40 0.37 -10.26 -2.40
C GLU A 40 0.34 -11.35 -1.31
N ALA A 41 1.04 -11.13 -0.18
CA ALA A 41 0.94 -12.00 0.99
C ALA A 41 -0.43 -11.92 1.69
N PHE A 42 -1.20 -10.86 1.40
CA PHE A 42 -2.57 -10.64 1.88
C PHE A 42 -3.49 -10.43 0.66
N PRO A 43 -3.86 -11.52 -0.06
CA PRO A 43 -4.61 -11.45 -1.31
C PRO A 43 -5.91 -10.64 -1.21
N GLU A 44 -6.52 -10.56 -0.03
CA GLU A 44 -7.70 -9.72 0.20
C GLU A 44 -7.47 -8.22 -0.07
N THR A 45 -6.21 -7.77 -0.10
CA THR A 45 -5.83 -6.38 -0.40
C THR A 45 -5.61 -6.12 -1.89
N MET A 46 -5.54 -7.18 -2.72
CA MET A 46 -5.29 -7.04 -4.15
C MET A 46 -6.51 -6.53 -4.91
N ASP A 47 -7.70 -6.79 -4.38
CA ASP A 47 -8.98 -6.40 -4.97
C ASP A 47 -9.87 -5.67 -3.94
N GLY A 48 -10.51 -4.58 -4.39
CA GLY A 48 -11.48 -3.85 -3.58
C GLY A 48 -10.88 -2.76 -2.68
N ASP A 49 -11.43 -2.67 -1.46
CA ASP A 49 -11.30 -1.55 -0.53
C ASP A 49 -10.42 -1.85 0.69
N LEU A 50 -9.71 -2.98 0.70
CA LEU A 50 -8.79 -3.39 1.75
C LEU A 50 -7.34 -3.06 1.41
N PHE A 51 -6.59 -2.62 2.42
CA PHE A 51 -5.20 -2.19 2.30
C PHE A 51 -4.39 -2.61 3.52
N VAL A 52 -3.08 -2.81 3.32
CA VAL A 52 -2.12 -2.84 4.43
C VAL A 52 -1.81 -1.39 4.82
N LYS A 53 -1.97 -1.07 6.10
CA LYS A 53 -1.51 0.19 6.70
C LYS A 53 -0.32 -0.09 7.59
N GLU A 54 0.83 0.47 7.22
CA GLU A 54 2.07 0.37 7.99
C GLU A 54 2.35 1.67 8.71
N TYR A 55 2.58 1.57 10.01
CA TYR A 55 2.94 2.68 10.88
C TYR A 55 4.47 2.81 10.99
N PRO A 56 5.00 4.01 11.28
CA PRO A 56 6.44 4.26 11.44
C PRO A 56 7.17 3.35 12.42
N ASN A 57 6.45 2.81 13.41
CA ASN A 57 7.00 1.88 14.40
C ASN A 57 7.05 0.42 13.90
N GLY A 58 6.62 0.15 12.67
CA GLY A 58 6.57 -1.19 12.06
C GLY A 58 5.27 -1.95 12.33
N ALA A 59 4.29 -1.37 13.04
CA ALA A 59 3.00 -2.02 13.23
C ALA A 59 2.24 -2.03 11.90
N LYS A 60 1.64 -3.18 11.56
CA LYS A 60 0.91 -3.37 10.31
C LYS A 60 -0.52 -3.84 10.59
N PHE A 61 -1.49 -3.24 9.91
CA PHE A 61 -2.91 -3.58 10.02
C PHE A 61 -3.51 -3.77 8.63
N ILE A 62 -4.48 -4.67 8.51
CA ILE A 62 -5.45 -4.63 7.42
C ILE A 62 -6.49 -3.58 7.78
N VAL A 63 -6.69 -2.61 6.89
CA VAL A 63 -7.71 -1.56 7.01
C VAL A 63 -8.61 -1.57 5.78
N ARG A 64 -9.87 -1.19 5.98
CA ARG A 64 -10.82 -0.93 4.90
C ARG A 64 -10.95 0.57 4.67
N LYS A 65 -10.95 1.02 3.42
CA LYS A 65 -11.15 2.43 3.06
C LYS A 65 -12.36 2.57 2.13
N ILE A 66 -13.40 3.22 2.62
CA ILE A 66 -14.65 3.42 1.87
C ILE A 66 -14.80 4.90 1.55
N LEU A 67 -15.00 5.24 0.27
CA LEU A 67 -15.45 6.57 -0.14
C LEU A 67 -16.98 6.59 -0.09
N THR A 68 -17.54 7.38 0.82
CA THR A 68 -18.98 7.55 0.96
C THR A 68 -19.57 8.43 -0.13
N GLU A 69 -20.89 8.36 -0.30
CA GLU A 69 -21.63 9.18 -1.29
C GLU A 69 -21.45 10.69 -1.07
N ASP A 70 -21.19 11.12 0.16
CA ASP A 70 -20.88 12.51 0.51
C ASP A 70 -19.37 12.85 0.43
N TYR A 71 -18.59 12.05 -0.29
CA TYR A 71 -17.16 12.23 -0.56
C TYR A 71 -16.26 12.22 0.68
N ARG A 72 -16.66 11.54 1.74
CA ARG A 72 -15.80 11.31 2.90
C ARG A 72 -15.07 9.98 2.76
N LEU A 73 -13.81 9.96 3.14
CA LEU A 73 -13.03 8.73 3.20
C LEU A 73 -13.08 8.17 4.62
N LEU A 74 -13.82 7.08 4.80
CA LEU A 74 -13.88 6.35 6.06
C LEU A 74 -12.80 5.28 6.09
N GLU A 75 -12.16 5.13 7.25
CA GLU A 75 -11.17 4.07 7.51
C GLU A 75 -11.67 3.18 8.66
N GLU A 76 -11.72 1.87 8.42
CA GLU A 76 -12.05 0.86 9.42
C GLU A 76 -10.84 -0.06 9.65
N LYS A 77 -10.41 -0.24 10.90
CA LYS A 77 -9.34 -1.19 11.25
C LYS A 77 -9.92 -2.59 11.38
N ILE A 78 -9.50 -3.50 10.52
CA ILE A 78 -10.04 -4.86 10.46
C ILE A 78 -9.25 -5.80 11.39
N ARG A 79 -7.93 -5.89 11.22
CA ARG A 79 -7.07 -6.76 12.04
C ARG A 79 -5.61 -6.32 12.07
N LEU A 80 -4.90 -6.73 13.11
CA LEU A 80 -3.44 -6.61 13.22
C LEU A 80 -2.76 -7.73 12.41
N ILE A 81 -1.73 -7.37 11.64
CA ILE A 81 -0.91 -8.31 10.86
C ILE A 81 0.34 -8.70 11.65
N ASN A 82 1.00 -7.71 12.26
CA ASN A 82 2.23 -7.91 13.01
C ASN A 82 2.21 -7.08 14.30
N LYS A 83 2.59 -7.72 15.41
CA LYS A 83 2.78 -7.09 16.71
C LYS A 83 4.28 -6.82 16.91
N ILE A 84 4.61 -5.55 17.14
CA ILE A 84 5.97 -5.10 17.49
C ILE A 84 6.36 -5.66 18.85
#